data_AF-A0A699TML9-F1
#
_entry.id   AF-A0A699TML9-F1
#
_cell.length_a   1.000
_cell.length_b   1.000
_cell.length_c   1.000
_cell.angle_alpha   90.00
_cell.angle_beta   90.00
_cell.angle_gamma   90.00
#
_symmetry.space_group_name_H-M   'P 1'
#
loop_
_entity.id
_entity.type
_entity.pdbx_description
1 polymer ?
#
loop_
_entity_poly.entity_id
_entity_poly.type
_entity_poly.pdbx_seq_one_letter_code
_entity_poly.pdbx_strand_id
1 'polypeptide(L)' 'MTIHTSIKAKILEAQSEASKNTSTLTKMLKGLDKQLERKEDCGLYLAERIWVPVYGNLSTLIMNEAHAT' A
#
# COMPACT_ATOMS: atom_id res chain seq x y z
N MET A 1 13.39 -15.41 -9.45
CA MET A 1 12.35 -14.55 -10.05
C MET A 1 11.67 -13.79 -8.92
N THR A 2 12.08 -12.56 -8.67
CA THR A 2 11.84 -11.80 -7.42
C THR A 2 10.79 -10.71 -7.63
N ILE A 3 9.85 -10.98 -8.54
CA ILE A 3 8.91 -9.98 -9.09
C ILE A 3 7.88 -9.58 -8.01
N HIS A 4 7.27 -10.56 -7.35
CA HIS A 4 6.26 -10.27 -6.32
C HIS A 4 6.79 -9.49 -5.11
N THR A 5 8.05 -9.72 -4.71
CA THR A 5 8.64 -9.08 -3.52
C THR A 5 8.94 -7.60 -3.75
N SER A 6 9.25 -7.21 -5.00
CA SER A 6 9.56 -5.83 -5.42
C SER A 6 8.35 -4.90 -5.22
N ILE A 7 7.18 -5.27 -5.77
CA ILE A 7 5.96 -4.47 -5.63
C ILE A 7 5.53 -4.37 -4.18
N LYS A 8 5.51 -5.50 -3.46
CA LYS A 8 5.06 -5.52 -2.06
C LYS A 8 5.89 -4.55 -1.21
N ALA A 9 7.22 -4.57 -1.37
CA ALA A 9 8.10 -3.65 -0.66
C ALA A 9 7.80 -2.16 -0.98
N LYS A 10 7.55 -1.84 -2.25
CA LYS A 10 7.20 -0.46 -2.67
C LYS A 10 5.84 -0.01 -2.16
N ILE A 11 4.86 -0.91 -2.07
CA ILE A 11 3.55 -0.61 -1.45
C ILE A 11 3.75 -0.29 0.02
N LEU A 12 4.52 -1.11 0.76
CA LEU A 12 4.80 -0.89 2.18
C LEU A 12 5.53 0.43 2.42
N GLU A 13 6.50 0.77 1.58
CA GLU A 13 7.22 2.05 1.65
C GLU A 13 6.27 3.23 1.45
N ALA A 14 5.40 3.19 0.43
CA ALA A 14 4.44 4.24 0.20
C ALA A 14 3.39 4.36 1.31
N GLN A 15 3.00 3.25 1.94
CA GLN A 15 2.14 3.26 3.13
C GLN A 15 2.84 3.96 4.31
N SER A 16 4.11 3.66 4.53
CA SER A 16 4.94 4.31 5.55
C SER A 16 5.04 5.82 5.29
N GLU A 17 5.35 6.25 4.07
CA GLU A 17 5.41 7.66 3.69
C GLU A 17 4.05 8.37 3.85
N ALA A 18 2.95 7.72 3.43
CA ALA A 18 1.61 8.25 3.63
C ALA A 18 1.24 8.37 5.12
N SER A 19 1.77 7.47 5.97
CA SER A 19 1.52 7.48 7.42
C SER A 19 2.26 8.59 8.18
N LYS A 20 3.43 9.04 7.68
CA LYS A 20 4.20 10.16 8.27
C LYS A 20 3.36 11.44 8.32
N ASN A 21 2.48 11.62 7.34
CA ASN A 21 1.46 12.65 7.34
C ASN A 21 0.17 12.11 7.97
N THR A 22 0.17 11.96 9.30
CA THR A 22 -0.94 11.39 10.10
C THR A 22 -2.30 12.03 9.81
N SER A 23 -2.35 13.32 9.49
CA SER A 23 -3.57 14.03 9.08
C SER A 23 -4.09 13.60 7.71
N THR A 24 -3.19 13.30 6.76
CA THR A 24 -3.49 12.81 5.42
C THR A 24 -3.95 11.36 5.48
N LEU A 25 -3.24 10.50 6.22
CA LEU A 25 -3.64 9.11 6.40
C LEU A 25 -5.03 9.02 7.04
N THR A 26 -5.28 9.77 8.12
CA THR A 26 -6.60 9.78 8.79
C THR A 26 -7.71 10.32 7.88
N LYS A 27 -7.42 11.28 7.00
CA LYS A 27 -8.37 11.74 5.97
C LYS A 27 -8.62 10.70 4.88
N MET A 28 -7.59 9.97 4.46
CA MET A 28 -7.70 8.92 3.44
C MET A 28 -8.39 7.66 3.97
N LEU A 29 -8.22 7.37 5.27
CA LEU A 29 -8.79 6.21 5.94
C LEU A 29 -10.15 6.48 6.60
N LYS A 30 -10.76 7.64 6.36
CA LYS A 30 -11.97 8.08 7.07
C LYS A 30 -13.13 7.07 6.86
N GLY A 31 -13.34 6.19 7.85
CA GLY A 31 -14.34 5.11 7.82
C GLY A 31 -13.80 3.74 7.39
N LEU A 32 -12.60 3.66 6.83
CA LEU A 32 -11.91 2.41 6.47
C LEU A 32 -10.93 1.95 7.56
N ASP A 33 -10.52 2.85 8.46
CA ASP A 33 -9.57 2.56 9.54
C ASP A 33 -9.96 1.33 10.38
N LYS A 34 -11.26 1.13 10.63
CA LYS A 34 -11.78 0.00 11.42
C LYS A 34 -11.76 -1.35 10.69
N GLN A 35 -11.68 -1.34 9.36
CA GLN A 35 -11.60 -2.54 8.53
C GLN A 35 -10.16 -2.87 8.14
N LEU A 36 -9.24 -1.95 8.39
CA LEU A 36 -7.84 -2.10 8.05
C LEU A 36 -7.10 -2.84 9.15
N GLU A 37 -6.51 -3.97 8.77
CA GLU A 37 -5.69 -4.78 9.66
C GLU A 37 -4.21 -4.51 9.39
N ARG A 38 -3.45 -4.29 10.47
CA ARG A 38 -1.98 -4.25 10.38
C ARG A 38 -1.43 -5.66 10.56
N LYS A 39 -0.63 -6.15 9.60
CA LYS A 39 0.04 -7.47 9.67
C LYS A 39 1.49 -7.34 10.18
N GLU A 40 2.16 -8.47 10.40
CA GLU A 40 3.55 -8.55 10.88
C GLU A 40 4.55 -7.79 10.00
N ASP A 41 4.29 -7.71 8.69
CA ASP A 41 5.12 -6.93 7.75
C ASP A 41 4.91 -5.41 7.84
N CYS A 42 4.24 -4.94 8.90
CA CYS A 42 3.83 -3.55 9.11
C CYS A 42 2.88 -2.99 8.04
N GLY A 43 2.47 -3.81 7.07
CA GLY A 43 1.52 -3.44 6.04
C GLY A 43 0.10 -3.34 6.54
N LEU A 44 -0.62 -2.42 5.92
CA LEU A 44 -2.05 -2.22 6.07
C LEU A 44 -2.80 -3.08 5.04
N TYR A 45 -3.77 -3.86 5.51
CA TYR A 45 -4.56 -4.80 4.70
C TYR A 45 -6.05 -4.56 4.86
N LEU A 46 -6.81 -4.79 3.80
CA LEU A 46 -8.27 -4.76 3.79
C LEU A 46 -8.76 -6.07 3.17
N ALA A 47 -9.52 -6.87 3.94
CA ALA A 47 -10.03 -8.17 3.51
C ALA A 47 -8.94 -9.06 2.87
N GLU A 48 -7.86 -9.28 3.63
CA GLU A 48 -6.68 -10.09 3.24
C GLU A 48 -5.86 -9.57 2.05
N ARG A 49 -6.19 -8.40 1.51
CA ARG A 49 -5.45 -7.75 0.42
C ARG A 49 -4.66 -6.56 0.94
N ILE A 50 -3.42 -6.40 0.47
CA ILE A 50 -2.62 -5.22 0.84
C ILE A 50 -3.30 -3.95 0.31
N TRP A 51 -3.47 -2.96 1.17
CA TRP A 51 -4.05 -1.69 0.79
C TRP A 51 -3.04 -0.88 -0.05
N VAL A 52 -3.45 -0.37 -1.20
CA VAL A 52 -2.54 0.40 -2.06
C VAL A 52 -2.86 1.89 -1.93
N PRO A 53 -1.96 2.71 -1.35
CA PRO A 53 -2.16 4.14 -1.30
C PRO A 53 -2.13 4.74 -2.71
N VAL A 54 -2.91 5.81 -2.92
CA VAL A 54 -2.87 6.62 -4.16
C VAL A 54 -1.56 7.43 -4.27
N TYR A 55 -0.73 7.40 -3.24
CA TYR A 55 0.56 8.08 -3.16
C TYR A 55 1.65 7.37 -3.99
N GLY A 56 2.64 8.12 -4.47
CA GLY A 56 3.89 7.55 -5.00
C GLY A 56 3.81 6.86 -6.37
N ASN A 57 2.85 7.24 -7.23
CA ASN A 57 2.67 6.67 -8.58
C ASN A 57 2.57 5.14 -8.62
N LEU A 58 2.10 4.52 -7.53
CA LEU A 58 1.97 3.08 -7.39
C LEU A 58 1.08 2.45 -8.47
N SER A 59 0.05 3.17 -8.92
CA SER A 59 -0.83 2.70 -10.01
C SER A 59 -0.05 2.42 -11.30
N THR A 60 0.83 3.33 -11.70
CA THR A 60 1.70 3.16 -12.88
C THR A 60 2.69 2.02 -12.68
N LEU A 61 3.24 1.88 -11.47
CA LEU A 61 4.20 0.85 -11.17
C LEU A 61 3.57 -0.55 -11.21
N ILE A 62 2.39 -0.72 -10.62
CA ILE A 62 1.62 -1.96 -10.67
C ILE A 62 1.26 -2.31 -12.12
N MET A 63 0.86 -1.32 -12.92
CA MET A 63 0.52 -1.53 -14.32
C MET A 63 1.74 -1.96 -15.16
N ASN A 64 2.89 -1.30 -14.97
CA ASN A 64 4.13 -1.65 -15.66
C ASN A 64 4.61 -3.06 -15.28
N GLU A 65 4.51 -3.44 -14.01
CA GLU A 65 4.97 -4.74 -13.56
C GLU A 65 3.99 -5.86 -13.94
N ALA A 66 2.69 -5.60 -14.00
CA ALA A 66 1.70 -6.55 -14.54
C ALA A 66 1.88 -6.79 -16.06
N HIS A 67 2.45 -5.81 -16.78
CA HIS A 67 2.67 -5.88 -18.23
C HIS A 67 4.07 -6.39 -18.61
N ALA A 68 5.00 -6.47 -17.66
CA ALA A 68 6.31 -7.07 -17.85
C ALA A 68 6.20 -8.61 -17.79
N THR A 69 5.68 -9.21 -18.87
CA THR A 69 5.76 -10.66 -19.12
C THR A 69 7.12 -11.04 -19.69
#